data_AF-A0A1G2WQI3-F1
#
_entry.id   AF-A0A1G2WQI3-F1
#
_cell.length_a   1.000
_cell.length_b   1.000
_cell.length_c   1.000
_cell.angle_alpha   90.00
_cell.angle_beta   90.00
_cell.angle_gamma   90.00
#
_symmetry.space_group_name_H-M   'P 1'
#
loop_
_entity.id
_entity.type
_entity.pdbx_description
1 polymer ?
#
loop_
_entity_poly.entity_id
_entity_poly.type
_entity_poly.pdbx_seq_one_letter_code
_entity_poly.pdbx_strand_id
1 'polypeptide(L)'
;MGGMAFPKGFEEFYLPVFKHLKGKYIDVFDFHQFGPEWAWVEYKDFVDAIKKGLTENGYDKVEIWITETGTYTERPVVPNLAPILHIPEQAEKEQASSLIKRYIYALSLGVKKIFWAFGIIEGFTGTGNHEFDHTGLIYRRDINGTRRGAEIKKLAYYSYKMMTEKLEGSNFAKIESLNLGEGIYAYKFDKTGRPVYVLWAQ
;
A
#
# COMPACT_ATOMS: atom_id res chain seq x y z
N MET A 1 16.03 8.77 6.20
CA MET A 1 15.05 7.89 5.54
C MET A 1 15.64 7.48 4.20
N GLY A 2 15.60 6.19 3.86
CA GLY A 2 15.95 5.68 2.53
C GLY A 2 14.74 4.97 1.94
N GLY A 3 14.51 5.08 0.63
CA GLY A 3 13.26 4.69 -0.01
C GLY A 3 13.40 4.19 -1.45
N MET A 4 12.63 3.17 -1.83
CA MET A 4 12.65 2.58 -3.17
C MET A 4 11.27 2.58 -3.85
N ALA A 5 11.23 2.83 -5.16
CA ALA A 5 10.02 2.63 -5.97
C ALA A 5 10.05 1.35 -6.82
N PHE A 6 11.24 0.76 -7.02
CA PHE A 6 11.43 -0.44 -7.84
C PHE A 6 12.47 -1.37 -7.21
N PRO A 7 12.31 -2.71 -7.29
CA PRO A 7 13.25 -3.69 -6.71
C PRO A 7 14.71 -3.41 -7.06
N LYS A 8 14.97 -3.04 -8.31
CA LYS A 8 16.32 -2.72 -8.82
C LYS A 8 17.01 -1.61 -8.03
N GLY A 9 16.28 -0.59 -7.59
CA GLY A 9 16.82 0.49 -6.76
C GLY A 9 17.28 0.02 -5.38
N PHE A 10 16.65 -1.00 -4.81
CA PHE A 10 17.10 -1.61 -3.57
C PHE A 10 18.47 -2.26 -3.75
N GLU A 11 18.60 -3.10 -4.76
CA GLU A 11 19.79 -3.90 -5.01
C GLU A 11 20.99 -3.04 -5.45
N GLU A 12 20.77 -2.14 -6.41
CA GLU A 12 21.86 -1.39 -7.05
C GLU A 12 22.27 -0.14 -6.26
N PHE A 13 21.37 0.44 -5.47
CA PHE A 13 21.66 1.68 -4.74
C PHE A 13 21.69 1.46 -3.22
N TYR A 14 20.62 0.93 -2.62
CA TYR A 14 20.54 0.87 -1.16
C TYR A 14 21.43 -0.20 -0.52
N LEU A 15 21.58 -1.39 -1.11
CA LEU A 15 22.48 -2.40 -0.56
C LEU A 15 23.94 -1.90 -0.49
N PRO A 16 24.52 -1.25 -1.53
CA PRO A 16 25.82 -0.59 -1.40
C PRO A 16 25.87 0.49 -0.30
N VAL A 17 24.83 1.30 -0.18
CA VAL A 17 24.73 2.34 0.87
C VAL A 17 24.72 1.71 2.26
N PHE A 18 23.93 0.67 2.49
CA PHE A 18 23.87 -0.02 3.78
C PHE A 18 25.23 -0.62 4.17
N LYS A 19 25.92 -1.26 3.21
CA LYS A 19 27.28 -1.79 3.41
C LYS A 19 28.28 -0.70 3.81
N HIS A 20 28.16 0.48 3.20
CA HIS A 20 29.03 1.61 3.49
C HIS A 20 28.75 2.22 4.87
N LEU A 21 27.48 2.39 5.22
CA LEU A 21 27.05 3.08 6.44
C LEU A 21 27.00 2.18 7.69
N LYS A 22 26.99 0.85 7.53
CA LYS A 22 27.15 -0.15 8.60
C LYS A 22 26.21 0.06 9.79
N GLY A 23 24.90 0.08 9.54
CA GLY A 23 23.89 0.19 10.59
C GLY A 23 23.67 1.60 11.14
N LYS A 24 24.17 2.65 10.47
CA LYS A 24 24.09 4.04 10.94
C LYS A 24 23.25 4.93 10.02
N TYR A 25 22.74 6.03 10.59
CA TYR A 25 22.11 7.17 9.90
C TYR A 25 20.77 6.91 9.18
N ILE A 26 20.22 5.69 9.29
CA ILE A 26 18.91 5.34 8.74
C ILE A 26 18.08 4.81 9.90
N ASP A 27 17.00 5.52 10.22
CA ASP A 27 16.03 5.12 11.25
C ASP A 27 14.81 4.42 10.65
N VAL A 28 14.49 4.76 9.40
CA VAL A 28 13.34 4.27 8.65
C VAL A 28 13.76 3.98 7.21
N PHE A 29 13.33 2.82 6.71
CA PHE A 29 13.37 2.46 5.31
C PHE A 29 11.96 2.45 4.75
N ASP A 30 11.74 3.02 3.57
CA ASP A 30 10.45 3.03 2.89
C ASP A 30 10.49 2.29 1.55
N PHE A 31 9.32 1.85 1.10
CA PHE A 31 9.13 1.44 -0.28
C PHE A 31 7.77 1.89 -0.80
N HIS A 32 7.70 2.14 -2.10
CA HIS A 32 6.48 2.55 -2.79
C HIS A 32 5.99 1.39 -3.65
N GLN A 33 4.69 1.08 -3.58
CA GLN A 33 4.12 0.04 -4.44
C GLN A 33 2.71 0.43 -4.87
N PHE A 34 2.57 0.66 -6.18
CA PHE A 34 1.31 0.89 -6.86
C PHE A 34 0.96 -0.32 -7.74
N GLY A 35 -0.13 -0.23 -8.48
CA GLY A 35 -0.53 -1.24 -9.44
C GLY A 35 -1.95 -1.74 -9.21
N PRO A 36 -2.36 -2.80 -9.94
CA PRO A 36 -3.72 -3.34 -9.90
C PRO A 36 -4.10 -3.91 -8.52
N GLU A 37 -5.37 -4.30 -8.37
CA GLU A 37 -5.94 -4.69 -7.08
C GLU A 37 -5.19 -5.83 -6.41
N TRP A 38 -4.58 -6.73 -7.18
CA TRP A 38 -3.83 -7.88 -6.67
C TRP A 38 -2.38 -7.58 -6.27
N ALA A 39 -1.82 -6.42 -6.61
CA ALA A 39 -0.38 -6.16 -6.42
C ALA A 39 0.07 -6.12 -4.93
N TRP A 40 -0.85 -6.20 -3.96
CA TRP A 40 -0.51 -6.37 -2.55
C TRP A 40 0.17 -7.72 -2.26
N VAL A 41 -0.04 -8.76 -3.09
CA VAL A 41 0.59 -10.07 -2.87
C VAL A 41 2.12 -9.98 -2.89
N GLU A 42 2.67 -9.03 -3.64
CA GLU A 42 4.11 -8.80 -3.80
C GLU A 42 4.74 -8.20 -2.53
N TYR A 43 3.95 -7.65 -1.59
CA TYR A 43 4.49 -7.00 -0.39
C TYR A 43 5.38 -7.92 0.44
N LYS A 44 5.08 -9.22 0.46
CA LYS A 44 5.90 -10.18 1.21
C LYS A 44 7.31 -10.24 0.65
N ASP A 45 7.45 -10.34 -0.67
CA ASP A 45 8.75 -10.44 -1.31
C ASP A 45 9.56 -9.15 -1.12
N PHE A 46 8.91 -7.98 -1.23
CA PHE A 46 9.53 -6.70 -0.92
C PHE A 46 10.00 -6.62 0.53
N VAL A 47 9.10 -6.89 1.48
CA VAL A 47 9.41 -6.77 2.91
C VAL A 47 10.48 -7.77 3.33
N ASP A 48 10.46 -8.99 2.82
CA ASP A 48 11.46 -10.01 3.14
C ASP A 48 12.85 -9.63 2.58
N ALA A 49 12.92 -9.14 1.34
CA ALA A 49 14.16 -8.66 0.75
C ALA A 49 14.73 -7.46 1.52
N ILE A 50 13.88 -6.50 1.89
CA ILE A 50 14.26 -5.31 2.66
C ILE A 50 14.77 -5.72 4.04
N LYS A 51 14.02 -6.54 4.79
CA LYS A 51 14.42 -7.02 6.12
C LYS A 51 15.76 -7.73 6.08
N LYS A 52 15.93 -8.64 5.10
CA LYS A 52 17.20 -9.35 4.92
C LYS A 52 18.34 -8.37 4.69
N GLY A 53 18.20 -7.44 3.75
CA GLY A 53 19.23 -6.45 3.46
C GLY A 53 19.55 -5.53 4.65
N LEU A 54 18.54 -5.14 5.43
CA LEU A 54 18.74 -4.34 6.65
C LEU A 54 19.50 -5.13 7.72
N THR A 55 19.05 -6.34 8.06
CA THR A 55 19.68 -7.19 9.09
C THR A 55 21.11 -7.57 8.72
N GLU A 56 21.37 -7.97 7.47
CA GLU A 56 22.73 -8.30 7.01
C GLU A 56 23.72 -7.13 7.09
N ASN A 57 23.22 -5.89 7.22
CA ASN A 57 24.02 -4.68 7.27
C ASN A 57 23.89 -3.92 8.62
N GLY A 58 23.38 -4.57 9.67
CA GLY A 58 23.35 -4.04 11.03
C GLY A 58 22.22 -3.05 11.33
N TYR A 59 21.13 -3.08 10.56
CA TYR A 59 19.96 -2.20 10.70
C TYR A 59 18.76 -2.89 11.38
N ASP A 60 19.00 -3.75 12.38
CA ASP A 60 17.95 -4.58 13.02
C ASP A 60 16.80 -3.80 13.68
N LYS A 61 17.00 -2.51 13.94
CA LYS A 61 16.02 -1.64 14.58
C LYS A 61 15.29 -0.73 13.59
N VAL A 62 15.66 -0.76 12.31
CA VAL A 62 15.06 0.10 11.30
C VAL A 62 13.63 -0.35 11.01
N GLU A 63 12.71 0.61 11.09
CA GLU A 63 11.33 0.37 10.72
C GLU A 63 11.15 0.39 9.20
N ILE A 64 10.22 -0.43 8.71
CA ILE A 64 9.80 -0.40 7.31
C ILE A 64 8.48 0.34 7.20
N TRP A 65 8.43 1.37 6.35
CA TRP A 65 7.22 2.14 6.04
C TRP A 65 6.85 1.95 4.55
N ILE A 66 5.59 2.23 4.23
CA ILE A 66 5.11 2.40 2.86
C ILE A 66 4.60 3.83 2.75
N THR A 67 5.46 4.74 2.27
CA THR A 67 5.17 6.17 2.14
C THR A 67 4.25 6.49 0.97
N GLU A 68 4.16 5.59 -0.01
CA GLU A 68 3.24 5.72 -1.13
C GLU A 68 2.71 4.35 -1.59
N THR A 69 1.40 4.19 -1.55
CA THR A 69 0.73 3.05 -2.19
C THR A 69 -0.67 3.41 -2.64
N GLY A 70 -1.18 2.71 -3.65
CA GLY A 70 -2.56 2.83 -4.07
C GLY A 70 -2.90 1.83 -5.15
N THR A 71 -4.19 1.72 -5.43
CA THR A 71 -4.70 1.22 -6.71
C THR A 71 -5.71 2.21 -7.26
N TYR A 72 -5.92 2.14 -8.56
CA TYR A 72 -6.78 3.04 -9.31
C TYR A 72 -8.17 2.43 -9.55
N THR A 73 -9.10 3.26 -9.99
CA THR A 73 -10.37 2.85 -10.61
C THR A 73 -10.37 3.20 -12.09
N GLU A 74 -11.34 2.68 -12.82
CA GLU A 74 -11.53 2.84 -14.26
C GLU A 74 -10.32 2.31 -15.06
N ARG A 75 -10.05 2.89 -16.21
CA ARG A 75 -8.98 2.48 -17.12
C ARG A 75 -8.03 3.66 -17.40
N PRO A 76 -7.21 4.06 -16.42
CA PRO A 76 -6.29 5.14 -16.62
C PRO A 76 -5.13 4.74 -17.55
N VAL A 77 -4.42 5.76 -18.01
CA VAL A 77 -3.20 5.62 -18.78
C VAL A 77 -2.01 5.74 -17.82
N VAL A 78 -0.98 4.93 -18.06
CA VAL A 78 0.34 5.08 -17.43
C VAL A 78 1.25 5.80 -18.42
N PRO A 79 1.52 7.12 -18.27
CA PRO A 79 2.39 7.82 -19.20
C PRO A 79 3.78 7.17 -19.26
N ASN A 80 4.43 7.24 -20.42
CA ASN A 80 5.75 6.63 -20.71
C ASN A 80 5.81 5.09 -20.73
N LEU A 81 4.77 4.39 -20.25
CA LEU A 81 4.65 2.92 -20.35
C LEU A 81 3.41 2.49 -21.14
N ALA A 82 2.49 3.41 -21.47
CA ALA A 82 1.25 3.15 -22.19
C ALA A 82 1.34 2.27 -23.46
N PRO A 83 2.40 2.32 -24.29
CA PRO A 83 2.52 1.43 -25.45
C PRO A 83 2.86 -0.03 -25.08
N ILE A 84 3.35 -0.28 -23.86
CA ILE A 84 3.96 -1.55 -23.44
C ILE A 84 3.19 -2.18 -22.27
N LEU A 85 2.61 -1.35 -21.39
CA LEU A 85 1.93 -1.76 -20.18
C LEU A 85 0.46 -1.37 -20.26
N HIS A 86 -0.38 -2.34 -20.63
CA HIS A 86 -1.82 -2.23 -20.50
C HIS A 86 -2.19 -2.59 -19.07
N ILE A 87 -2.53 -1.59 -18.27
CA ILE A 87 -3.08 -1.82 -16.94
C ILE A 87 -4.58 -2.15 -17.06
N PRO A 88 -5.08 -3.17 -16.34
CA PRO A 88 -6.48 -3.63 -16.43
C PRO A 88 -7.44 -2.53 -15.98
N GLU A 89 -8.65 -2.52 -16.54
CA GLU A 89 -9.74 -1.71 -15.98
C GLU A 89 -10.13 -2.23 -14.59
N GLN A 90 -10.40 -1.32 -13.64
CA GLN A 90 -10.78 -1.67 -12.27
C GLN A 90 -12.04 -0.93 -11.82
N ALA A 91 -13.01 -1.63 -11.26
CA ALA A 91 -14.17 -1.08 -10.57
C ALA A 91 -13.82 -0.54 -9.17
N GLU A 92 -14.68 0.32 -8.63
CA GLU A 92 -14.57 0.82 -7.25
C GLU A 92 -14.50 -0.31 -6.20
N LYS A 93 -15.16 -1.44 -6.45
CA LYS A 93 -15.14 -2.60 -5.54
C LYS A 93 -13.74 -3.20 -5.42
N GLU A 94 -12.98 -3.23 -6.50
CA GLU A 94 -11.62 -3.76 -6.52
C GLU A 94 -10.66 -2.81 -5.81
N GLN A 95 -10.79 -1.49 -6.03
CA GLN A 95 -10.06 -0.50 -5.24
C GLN A 95 -10.37 -0.63 -3.74
N ALA A 96 -11.65 -0.74 -3.38
CA ALA A 96 -12.10 -0.88 -2.00
C ALA A 96 -11.58 -2.16 -1.34
N SER A 97 -11.55 -3.27 -2.08
CA SER A 97 -11.02 -4.54 -1.60
C SER A 97 -9.50 -4.49 -1.44
N SER A 98 -8.78 -4.02 -2.46
CA SER A 98 -7.33 -3.90 -2.47
C SER A 98 -6.83 -3.00 -1.34
N LEU A 99 -7.53 -1.89 -1.06
CA LEU A 99 -7.19 -1.00 0.04
C LEU A 99 -7.12 -1.75 1.37
N ILE A 100 -8.13 -2.56 1.70
CA ILE A 100 -8.11 -3.36 2.93
C ILE A 100 -6.94 -4.35 2.90
N LYS A 101 -6.79 -5.11 1.81
CA LYS A 101 -5.74 -6.13 1.68
C LYS A 101 -4.34 -5.54 1.80
N ARG A 102 -4.05 -4.42 1.14
CA ARG A 102 -2.78 -3.67 1.23
C ARG A 102 -2.44 -3.29 2.66
N TYR A 103 -3.40 -2.69 3.38
CA TYR A 103 -3.15 -2.27 4.77
C TYR A 103 -2.95 -3.45 5.70
N ILE A 104 -3.88 -4.42 5.68
CA ILE A 104 -3.84 -5.56 6.60
C ILE A 104 -2.63 -6.44 6.35
N TYR A 105 -2.31 -6.70 5.07
CA TYR A 105 -1.19 -7.55 4.71
C TYR A 105 0.15 -6.91 5.07
N ALA A 106 0.38 -5.64 4.70
CA ALA A 106 1.59 -4.93 5.09
C ALA A 106 1.78 -4.87 6.61
N LEU A 107 0.73 -4.54 7.36
CA LEU A 107 0.78 -4.53 8.83
C LEU A 107 1.16 -5.92 9.37
N SER A 108 0.58 -6.99 8.84
CA SER A 108 0.90 -8.37 9.24
C SER A 108 2.35 -8.76 8.98
N LEU A 109 2.98 -8.15 7.96
CA LEU A 109 4.39 -8.32 7.63
C LEU A 109 5.30 -7.45 8.50
N GLY A 110 4.76 -6.63 9.41
CA GLY A 110 5.52 -5.78 10.33
C GLY A 110 5.84 -4.39 9.81
N VAL A 111 5.26 -3.98 8.67
CA VAL A 111 5.31 -2.59 8.20
C VAL A 111 4.65 -1.69 9.24
N LYS A 112 5.28 -0.56 9.58
CA LYS A 112 4.85 0.30 10.71
C LYS A 112 3.89 1.40 10.31
N LYS A 113 4.04 1.96 9.10
CA LYS A 113 3.18 3.01 8.57
C LYS A 113 2.92 2.81 7.09
N ILE A 114 1.71 3.13 6.67
CA ILE A 114 1.23 2.94 5.30
C ILE A 114 0.44 4.17 4.92
N PHE A 115 0.80 4.78 3.79
CA PHE A 115 0.20 6.02 3.32
C PHE A 115 -0.42 5.79 1.95
N TRP A 116 -1.74 6.00 1.86
CA TRP A 116 -2.46 5.93 0.60
C TRP A 116 -2.18 7.18 -0.24
N ALA A 117 -1.64 6.98 -1.43
CA ALA A 117 -1.19 8.02 -2.33
C ALA A 117 -2.06 8.10 -3.60
N PHE A 118 -2.20 9.27 -4.23
CA PHE A 118 -1.66 10.58 -3.88
C PHE A 118 -2.75 11.53 -3.39
N GLY A 119 -3.39 11.16 -2.28
CA GLY A 119 -4.41 11.97 -1.61
C GLY A 119 -5.74 11.25 -1.45
N ILE A 120 -6.61 11.87 -0.66
CA ILE A 120 -7.98 11.40 -0.43
C ILE A 120 -8.89 11.78 -1.61
N ILE A 121 -8.57 12.86 -2.33
CA ILE A 121 -9.33 13.35 -3.49
C ILE A 121 -8.55 13.01 -4.77
N GLU A 122 -9.25 12.56 -5.80
CA GLU A 122 -8.70 12.27 -7.13
C GLU A 122 -7.99 13.46 -7.80
N GLY A 123 -7.28 13.18 -8.90
CA GLY A 123 -6.73 14.19 -9.80
C GLY A 123 -5.39 14.75 -9.37
N PHE A 124 -4.49 13.92 -8.83
CA PHE A 124 -3.16 14.30 -8.38
C PHE A 124 -2.33 15.05 -9.43
N THR A 125 -2.28 14.54 -10.66
CA THR A 125 -1.52 15.14 -11.78
C THR A 125 -2.30 16.25 -12.47
N GLY A 126 -3.63 16.26 -12.31
CA GLY A 126 -4.53 17.22 -12.95
C GLY A 126 -4.77 16.97 -14.44
N THR A 127 -4.27 15.86 -15.00
CA THR A 127 -4.45 15.51 -16.42
C THR A 127 -5.78 14.82 -16.68
N GLY A 128 -6.35 14.17 -15.66
CA GLY A 128 -7.66 13.51 -15.69
C GLY A 128 -7.65 12.08 -16.22
N ASN A 129 -6.50 11.59 -16.72
CA ASN A 129 -6.36 10.25 -17.30
C ASN A 129 -5.10 9.52 -16.80
N HIS A 130 -4.25 10.12 -15.98
CA HIS A 130 -3.07 9.44 -15.42
C HIS A 130 -3.48 8.50 -14.29
N GLU A 131 -2.88 7.32 -14.13
CA GLU A 131 -3.23 6.37 -13.04
C GLU A 131 -3.37 6.99 -11.63
N PHE A 132 -2.46 7.90 -11.25
CA PHE A 132 -2.51 8.62 -9.97
C PHE A 132 -3.67 9.62 -9.85
N ASP A 133 -4.31 10.01 -10.95
CA ASP A 133 -5.55 10.78 -10.92
C ASP A 133 -6.73 9.95 -10.42
N HIS A 134 -6.66 8.62 -10.49
CA HIS A 134 -7.78 7.72 -10.16
C HIS A 134 -7.57 6.95 -8.84
N THR A 135 -6.50 7.24 -8.08
CA THR A 135 -6.24 6.58 -6.79
C THR A 135 -7.01 7.19 -5.62
N GLY A 136 -7.57 8.40 -5.78
CA GLY A 136 -8.32 9.06 -4.71
C GLY A 136 -9.53 8.26 -4.21
N LEU A 137 -9.89 8.46 -2.93
CA LEU A 137 -11.06 7.86 -2.27
C LEU A 137 -12.33 8.69 -2.46
N ILE A 138 -12.20 9.93 -2.93
CA ILE A 138 -13.28 10.86 -3.24
C ILE A 138 -13.07 11.36 -4.66
N TYR A 139 -14.12 11.35 -5.47
CA TYR A 139 -14.10 11.90 -6.81
C TYR A 139 -13.79 13.41 -6.79
N ARG A 140 -12.92 13.86 -7.71
CA ARG A 140 -12.60 15.28 -7.89
C ARG A 140 -13.63 15.92 -8.83
N ARG A 141 -13.97 17.19 -8.60
CA ARG A 141 -14.63 18.03 -9.62
C ARG A 141 -13.66 18.23 -10.78
N ASP A 142 -14.03 17.87 -12.00
CA ASP A 142 -13.19 18.20 -13.13
C ASP A 142 -13.08 19.73 -13.33
N ILE A 143 -12.02 20.14 -13.99
CA ILE A 143 -11.73 21.55 -14.33
C ILE A 143 -12.77 22.09 -15.34
N ASN A 144 -13.52 21.22 -16.04
CA ASN A 144 -14.48 21.55 -17.09
C ASN A 144 -15.97 21.29 -16.73
N GLY A 145 -16.30 20.89 -15.50
CA GLY A 145 -17.68 20.70 -15.03
C GLY A 145 -18.44 19.48 -15.60
N THR A 146 -17.76 18.57 -16.30
CA THR A 146 -18.32 17.37 -16.95
C THR A 146 -18.32 16.12 -16.05
N ARG A 147 -17.47 16.02 -15.02
CA ARG A 147 -17.57 14.96 -14.00
C ARG A 147 -18.52 15.41 -12.90
N ARG A 148 -19.74 14.87 -12.93
CA ARG A 148 -20.68 14.93 -11.79
C ARG A 148 -20.09 14.09 -10.64
N GLY A 149 -19.37 14.71 -9.70
CA GLY A 149 -18.92 13.94 -8.55
C GLY A 149 -18.03 14.59 -7.50
N ALA A 150 -17.78 15.90 -7.56
CA ALA A 150 -17.11 16.59 -6.45
C ALA A 150 -17.76 16.18 -5.13
N GLU A 151 -16.99 15.66 -4.17
CA GLU A 151 -17.45 15.21 -2.84
C GLU A 151 -18.16 13.85 -2.80
N ILE A 152 -18.31 13.14 -3.92
CA ILE A 152 -18.80 11.75 -3.90
C ILE A 152 -17.69 10.83 -3.39
N LYS A 153 -17.94 10.22 -2.25
CA LYS A 153 -17.08 9.21 -1.63
C LYS A 153 -17.20 7.90 -2.39
N LYS A 154 -16.06 7.35 -2.81
CA LYS A 154 -15.98 6.01 -3.41
C LYS A 154 -16.23 4.92 -2.37
N LEU A 155 -16.47 3.69 -2.82
CA LEU A 155 -16.50 2.50 -1.95
C LEU A 155 -15.23 2.38 -1.10
N ALA A 156 -14.07 2.74 -1.66
CA ALA A 156 -12.79 2.71 -0.95
C ALA A 156 -12.74 3.67 0.25
N TYR A 157 -13.43 4.82 0.20
CA TYR A 157 -13.57 5.71 1.36
C TYR A 157 -14.28 5.01 2.52
N TYR A 158 -15.40 4.35 2.24
CA TYR A 158 -16.18 3.65 3.27
C TYR A 158 -15.45 2.44 3.83
N SER A 159 -14.73 1.69 2.97
CA SER A 159 -13.86 0.60 3.41
C SER A 159 -12.73 1.11 4.32
N TYR A 160 -12.06 2.21 3.94
CA TYR A 160 -11.01 2.82 4.78
C TYR A 160 -11.55 3.28 6.14
N LYS A 161 -12.71 3.96 6.13
CA LYS A 161 -13.41 4.37 7.37
C LYS A 161 -13.73 3.16 8.25
N MET A 162 -14.36 2.12 7.69
CA MET A 162 -14.73 0.92 8.43
C MET A 162 -13.51 0.21 9.03
N MET A 163 -12.44 0.02 8.23
CA MET A 163 -11.20 -0.58 8.70
C MET A 163 -10.61 0.18 9.89
N THR A 164 -10.55 1.52 9.76
CA THR A 164 -10.02 2.40 10.80
C THR A 164 -10.86 2.29 12.07
N GLU A 165 -12.19 2.44 11.99
CA GLU A 165 -13.09 2.34 13.15
C GLU A 165 -12.99 0.97 13.87
N LYS A 166 -12.80 -0.11 13.10
CA LYS A 166 -12.66 -1.46 13.67
C LYS A 166 -11.31 -1.67 14.34
N LEU A 167 -10.22 -1.23 13.73
CA LEU A 167 -8.84 -1.54 14.14
C LEU A 167 -8.16 -0.44 14.96
N GLU A 168 -8.73 0.75 15.05
CA GLU A 168 -8.19 1.81 15.89
C GLU A 168 -8.09 1.34 17.35
N GLY A 169 -6.95 1.58 17.98
CA GLY A 169 -6.64 1.07 19.32
C GLY A 169 -6.23 -0.40 19.38
N SER A 170 -6.08 -1.08 18.24
CA SER A 170 -5.48 -2.42 18.18
C SER A 170 -3.97 -2.37 18.40
N ASN A 171 -3.43 -3.45 18.98
CA ASN A 171 -2.00 -3.66 19.10
C ASN A 171 -1.41 -4.17 17.78
N PHE A 172 -0.99 -3.24 16.91
CA PHE A 172 -0.37 -3.56 15.63
C PHE A 172 1.01 -4.22 15.73
N ALA A 173 1.63 -4.26 16.92
CA ALA A 173 2.87 -5.00 17.13
C ALA A 173 2.65 -6.51 17.34
N LYS A 174 1.40 -6.94 17.55
CA LYS A 174 1.03 -8.34 17.84
C LYS A 174 -0.14 -8.79 16.97
N ILE A 175 0.08 -8.82 15.66
CA ILE A 175 -0.88 -9.37 14.69
C ILE A 175 -0.59 -10.86 14.55
N GLU A 176 -1.62 -11.69 14.75
CA GLU A 176 -1.52 -13.14 14.59
C GLU A 176 -2.04 -13.54 13.21
N SER A 177 -1.22 -14.24 12.42
CA SER A 177 -1.69 -14.90 11.19
C SER A 177 -2.29 -16.26 11.53
N LEU A 178 -3.47 -16.55 11.01
CA LEU A 178 -4.20 -17.79 11.25
C LEU A 178 -4.09 -18.70 10.03
N ASN A 179 -3.68 -19.95 10.25
CA ASN A 179 -3.69 -20.95 9.19
C ASN A 179 -5.07 -21.60 9.09
N LEU A 180 -5.86 -21.19 8.10
CA LEU A 180 -7.20 -21.72 7.84
C LEU A 180 -7.30 -22.55 6.56
N GLY A 181 -6.18 -22.78 5.86
CA GLY A 181 -6.12 -23.46 4.57
C GLY A 181 -5.45 -22.63 3.48
N GLU A 182 -5.19 -23.27 2.35
CA GLU A 182 -4.58 -22.64 1.18
C GLU A 182 -5.51 -21.58 0.58
N GLY A 183 -4.93 -20.46 0.12
CA GLY A 183 -5.68 -19.35 -0.48
C GLY A 183 -6.47 -18.50 0.53
N ILE A 184 -6.40 -18.79 1.84
CA ILE A 184 -7.08 -18.02 2.88
C ILE A 184 -6.07 -17.15 3.63
N TYR A 185 -6.32 -15.84 3.61
CA TYR A 185 -5.60 -14.86 4.40
C TYR A 185 -6.45 -14.52 5.61
N ALA A 186 -5.93 -14.78 6.81
CA ALA A 186 -6.67 -14.55 8.05
C ALA A 186 -5.77 -13.98 9.13
N TYR A 187 -6.21 -12.87 9.71
CA TYR A 187 -5.45 -12.10 10.71
C TYR A 187 -6.30 -11.81 11.92
N LYS A 188 -5.71 -11.96 13.09
CA LYS A 188 -6.31 -11.59 14.37
C LYS A 188 -5.53 -10.42 14.97
N PHE A 189 -6.28 -9.37 15.26
CA PHE A 189 -5.82 -8.18 15.96
C PHE A 189 -6.34 -8.19 17.39
N ASP A 190 -5.52 -7.75 18.35
CA ASP A 190 -5.96 -7.53 19.72
C ASP A 190 -6.34 -6.06 19.91
N LYS A 191 -7.61 -5.77 20.18
CA LYS A 191 -8.13 -4.44 20.52
C LYS A 191 -8.52 -4.42 21.99
N THR A 192 -7.58 -3.98 22.83
CA THR A 192 -7.76 -3.88 24.29
C THR A 192 -8.31 -5.18 24.90
N GLY A 193 -7.71 -6.33 24.57
CA GLY A 193 -8.13 -7.65 25.04
C GLY A 193 -9.29 -8.28 24.26
N ARG A 194 -9.84 -7.60 23.25
CA ARG A 194 -10.91 -8.12 22.39
C ARG A 194 -10.36 -8.45 21.00
N PRO A 195 -10.53 -9.70 20.51
CA PRO A 195 -10.05 -10.07 19.20
C PRO A 195 -10.91 -9.44 18.09
N VAL A 196 -10.25 -8.92 17.06
CA VAL A 196 -10.86 -8.51 15.79
C VAL A 196 -10.24 -9.37 14.69
N TYR A 197 -11.07 -10.03 13.90
CA TYR A 197 -10.63 -10.90 12.81
C TYR A 197 -10.85 -10.21 11.47
N VAL A 198 -9.86 -10.31 10.60
CA VAL A 198 -9.95 -9.88 9.20
C VAL A 198 -9.53 -11.06 8.34
N LEU A 199 -10.38 -11.46 7.40
CA LEU A 199 -10.11 -12.60 6.53
C LEU A 199 -10.67 -12.39 5.13
N TRP A 200 -10.02 -13.00 4.15
CA TRP A 200 -10.48 -13.11 2.78
C TRP A 200 -9.91 -14.37 2.12
N ALA A 201 -10.58 -14.82 1.06
CA ALA A 201 -10.03 -15.80 0.14
C ALA A 201 -9.44 -15.09 -1.08
N GLN A 202 -8.41 -15.68 -1.67
CA GLN A 202 -7.84 -15.29 -2.95
C GLN A 202 -8.65 -15.88 -4.12
#